data_AF-A0A972LGU9-F1
#
_entry.id   AF-A0A972LGU9-F1
#
_cell.length_a   1.000
_cell.length_b   1.000
_cell.length_c   1.000
_cell.angle_alpha   90.00
_cell.angle_beta   90.00
_cell.angle_gamma   90.00
#
_symmetry.space_group_name_H-M   'P 1'
#
loop_
_entity.id
_entity.type
_entity.pdbx_description
1 polymer ?
#
loop_
_entity_poly.entity_id
_entity_poly.type
_entity_poly.pdbx_seq_one_letter_code
_entity_poly.pdbx_strand_id
1 'polypeptide(L)' 'MSEEHEKLIKTTVYLEEEVIEALDEYAEKYSKETGQRWSRGAVVRLALSEFFARQGKIL' A
#
# COMPACT_ATOMS: atom_id res chain seq x y z
N MET A 1 -6.11 -19.78 16.45
CA MET A 1 -5.55 -18.46 16.77
C MET A 1 -6.09 -17.51 15.70
N SER A 2 -7.22 -16.85 15.95
CA SER A 2 -7.73 -15.84 15.04
C SER A 2 -6.75 -14.68 15.07
N GLU A 3 -6.02 -14.46 13.98
CA GLU A 3 -5.26 -13.23 13.78
C GLU A 3 -6.27 -12.08 13.84
N GLU A 4 -6.30 -11.33 14.94
CA GLU A 4 -6.99 -10.05 15.01
C GLU A 4 -6.23 -9.10 14.08
N HIS A 5 -6.55 -9.16 12.79
CA HIS A 5 -6.14 -8.11 11.87
C HIS A 5 -6.79 -6.82 12.35
N GLU A 6 -5.95 -5.85 12.75
CA GLU A 6 -6.42 -4.51 13.07
C GLU A 6 -7.35 -4.01 11.95
N LYS A 7 -8.51 -3.50 12.35
CA LYS A 7 -9.54 -3.10 11.41
C LYS A 7 -9.03 -1.94 10.56
N LEU A 8 -8.98 -2.14 9.24
CA LEU A 8 -8.61 -1.07 8.31
C LEU A 8 -9.62 0.09 8.41
N ILE A 9 -9.10 1.30 8.58
CA ILE A 9 -9.88 2.55 8.60
C ILE A 9 -9.85 3.14 7.19
N LYS A 10 -11.02 3.54 6.69
CA LYS A 10 -11.13 4.21 5.39
C LYS A 10 -10.63 5.66 5.51
N THR A 11 -9.64 6.01 4.70
CA THR A 11 -9.10 7.37 4.58
C THR A 11 -9.10 7.79 3.11
N THR A 12 -9.30 9.08 2.86
CA THR A 12 -9.17 9.69 1.53
C THR A 12 -7.93 10.55 1.51
N VAL A 13 -7.13 10.45 0.45
CA VAL A 13 -5.96 11.29 0.19
C VAL A 13 -6.10 11.93 -1.19
N TYR A 14 -5.59 13.15 -1.33
CA TYR A 14 -5.46 13.81 -2.62
C TYR A 14 -4.01 13.67 -3.08
N LEU A 15 -3.82 13.21 -4.32
CA LEU A 15 -2.51 13.01 -4.94
C LEU A 15 -2.55 13.60 -6.35
N GLU A 16 -1.38 13.94 -6.87
CA GLU A 16 -1.22 14.34 -8.27
C GLU A 16 -1.55 13.18 -9.21
N GLU A 17 -1.99 13.49 -10.43
CA GLU A 17 -2.43 12.50 -11.42
C GLU A 17 -1.31 11.50 -11.75
N GLU A 18 -0.09 11.98 -11.95
CA GLU A 18 1.09 11.14 -12.21
C GLU A 18 1.37 10.15 -11.06
N VAL A 19 1.03 10.52 -9.82
CA VAL A 19 1.18 9.62 -8.68
C VAL A 19 0.11 8.53 -8.71
N ILE A 20 -1.12 8.85 -9.13
CA ILE A 20 -2.18 7.84 -9.30
C ILE A 20 -1.81 6.83 -10.39
N GLU A 21 -1.25 7.29 -11.50
CA GLU A 21 -0.77 6.44 -12.59
C GLU A 21 0.36 5.51 -12.11
N ALA A 22 1.36 6.05 -11.41
CA ALA A 22 2.41 5.24 -10.82
C ALA A 22 1.83 4.19 -9.84
N LEU A 23 0.84 4.54 -9.01
CA LEU A 23 0.19 3.58 -8.13
C LEU A 23 -0.51 2.44 -8.90
N ASP A 24 -1.08 2.71 -10.07
CA ASP A 24 -1.68 1.69 -10.94
C ASP A 24 -0.61 0.76 -11.54
N GLU A 25 0.47 1.32 -12.08
CA GLU A 25 1.57 0.55 -12.66
C GLU A 25 2.18 -0.41 -11.63
N TYR A 26 2.45 0.08 -10.41
CA TYR A 26 3.00 -0.75 -9.34
C TYR A 26 2.00 -1.78 -8.83
N ALA A 27 0.70 -1.45 -8.77
CA ALA A 27 -0.32 -2.43 -8.41
C ALA A 27 -0.37 -3.56 -9.46
N GLU A 28 -0.31 -3.25 -10.75
CA GLU A 28 -0.26 -4.28 -11.79
C GLU A 28 1.02 -5.11 -11.71
N LYS A 29 2.18 -4.45 -11.55
CA LYS A 29 3.48 -5.10 -11.41
C LYS A 29 3.49 -6.09 -10.25
N TYR A 30 3.14 -5.64 -9.04
CA TYR A 30 3.10 -6.52 -7.87
C TYR A 30 2.06 -7.62 -8.01
N SER A 31 0.94 -7.34 -8.71
CA SER A 31 -0.04 -8.39 -8.96
C SER A 31 0.53 -9.55 -9.78
N LYS A 32 1.35 -9.23 -10.79
CA LYS A 32 2.06 -10.23 -11.60
C LYS A 32 3.14 -10.95 -10.80
N GLU A 33 3.93 -10.21 -10.03
CA GLU A 33 5.07 -10.76 -9.27
C GLU A 33 4.63 -11.68 -8.13
N THR A 34 3.59 -11.33 -7.38
CA THR A 34 3.14 -12.11 -6.22
C THR A 34 2.02 -13.10 -6.55
N GLY A 35 1.45 -13.05 -7.76
CA GLY A 35 0.28 -13.83 -8.14
C GLY A 35 -0.99 -13.51 -7.33
N GLN A 36 -1.05 -12.35 -6.69
CA GLN A 36 -2.20 -11.89 -5.89
C GLN A 36 -2.72 -10.57 -6.44
N ARG A 37 -3.97 -10.21 -6.18
CA ARG A 37 -4.49 -8.91 -6.62
C ARG A 37 -3.98 -7.80 -5.70
N TRP A 38 -3.27 -6.83 -6.26
CA TRP A 38 -2.89 -5.59 -5.58
C TRP A 38 -3.82 -4.44 -5.98
N SER A 39 -3.99 -3.51 -5.06
CA SER A 39 -4.74 -2.26 -5.27
C SER A 39 -3.82 -1.06 -5.00
N ARG A 40 -4.20 0.13 -5.50
CA ARG A 40 -3.53 1.39 -5.14
C ARG A 40 -3.34 1.53 -3.63
N GLY A 41 -4.37 1.18 -2.84
CA GLY A 41 -4.30 1.23 -1.38
C GLY A 41 -3.32 0.22 -0.76
N ALA A 42 -3.06 -0.92 -1.41
CA ALA A 42 -2.00 -1.83 -0.99
C ALA A 42 -0.61 -1.23 -1.25
N VAL A 43 -0.42 -0.62 -2.42
CA VAL A 43 0.83 0.07 -2.77
C VAL A 43 1.10 1.25 -1.83
N VAL A 44 0.09 2.09 -1.55
CA VAL A 44 0.20 3.20 -0.60
C VAL A 44 0.59 2.70 0.79
N ARG A 45 -0.04 1.61 1.28
CA ARG A 45 0.31 1.04 2.58
C ARG A 45 1.75 0.54 2.61
N LEU A 46 2.21 -0.15 1.58
CA LEU A 46 3.60 -0.59 1.48
C LEU A 46 4.58 0.59 1.54
N ALA A 47 4.32 1.66 0.78
CA ALA A 47 5.14 2.86 0.78
C ALA A 47 5.16 3.56 2.16
N LEU A 48 4.00 3.64 2.84
CA LEU A 48 3.92 4.20 4.18
C LEU A 48 4.66 3.33 5.21
N SER A 49 4.53 2.00 5.13
CA SER A 49 5.27 1.07 5.98
C SER A 49 6.78 1.25 5.81
N GLU A 50 7.27 1.34 4.58
CA GLU A 50 8.69 1.60 4.32
C GLU A 50 9.14 2.97 4.85
N PHE A 51 8.35 4.01 4.62
CA PHE A 51 8.62 5.35 5.14
C PHE A 51 8.75 5.36 6.67
N PHE A 52 7.80 4.75 7.38
CA PHE A 52 7.81 4.71 8.84
C PHE A 52 8.87 3.76 9.42
N ALA A 53 9.15 2.65 8.75
CA ALA A 53 10.23 1.73 9.13
C ALA A 53 11.60 2.43 9.09
N ARG A 54 11.86 3.22 8.04
CA ARG A 54 13.08 4.05 7.94
C ARG A 54 13.20 5.10 9.05
N GLN A 55 12.09 5.50 9.66
CA GLN A 55 12.05 6.45 10.79
C GLN A 55 12.08 5.76 12.16
N GLY A 56 12.19 4.43 12.21
CA GLY A 56 12.14 3.64 13.45
C GLY A 56 10.79 3.69 14.17
N LYS A 57 9.71 4.05 13.46
CA LYS A 57 8.37 4.22 14.04
C LYS A 57 7.48 2.98 13.93
N ILE A 58 7.77 2.09 12.98
CA ILE A 58 7.03 0.85 12.73
C ILE A 58 8.06 -0.27 12.49
N LEU A 59 7.86 -1.42 13.14
CA LEU A 59 8.61 -2.67 12.92
C LEU A 59 7.83 -3.59 11.99
#